data_AF-A0A238VFN8-F1
#
_entry.id   AF-A0A238VFN8-F1
#
_cell.length_a   1.000
_cell.length_b   1.000
_cell.length_c   1.000
_cell.angle_alpha   90.00
_cell.angle_beta   90.00
_cell.angle_gamma   90.00
#
_symmetry.space_group_name_H-M   'P 1'
#
loop_
_entity.id
_entity.type
_entity.pdbx_description
1 polymer ?
#
loop_
_entity_poly.entity_id
_entity_poly.type
_entity_poly.pdbx_seq_one_letter_code
_entity_poly.pdbx_strand_id
1 'polypeptide(L)'
;MIKKLRLNIYQMEKIKFSKIDFSYSTLPEDEIIYAYGVDYDSLDKKHKSLFQIAWQGWTVEEVQMIIDKSKSLTGNDIYDYVVPGTELTISIDKECVCFFDWRTAQEEEDFNWTFNEFINFMEAFKDFISKNLPNTKEQAIENLKNWINKINIISYDEQIGFNCWDKELRELRDGKTKEVYVVSFKTKSTNLEYDEYGKIISFFEGMYCFAYFDAKTLELLYISKKAGYIEVDGSY
;
A
#
# COMPACT_ATOMS: atom_id res chain seq x y z
N MET A 1 -8.68 20.69 -35.42
CA MET A 1 -7.70 20.41 -34.34
C MET A 1 -8.26 20.59 -32.93
N ILE A 2 -8.97 21.69 -32.62
CA ILE A 2 -9.48 22.00 -31.26
C ILE A 2 -10.60 21.05 -30.76
N LYS A 3 -11.42 20.48 -31.65
CA LYS A 3 -12.50 19.54 -31.27
C LYS A 3 -11.99 18.18 -30.76
N LYS A 4 -10.86 17.68 -31.28
CA LYS A 4 -10.31 16.35 -30.92
C LYS A 4 -9.67 16.39 -29.52
N LEU A 5 -8.92 17.45 -29.23
CA LEU A 5 -8.38 17.74 -27.89
C LEU A 5 -9.47 17.90 -26.83
N ARG A 6 -10.59 18.59 -27.14
CA ARG A 6 -11.71 18.73 -26.20
C ARG A 6 -12.47 17.43 -25.94
N LEU A 7 -12.57 16.52 -26.92
CA LEU A 7 -13.21 15.21 -26.73
C LEU A 7 -12.35 14.29 -25.85
N ASN A 8 -11.04 14.30 -26.04
CA ASN A 8 -10.11 13.45 -25.27
C ASN A 8 -10.04 13.86 -23.79
N ILE A 9 -10.06 15.17 -23.49
CA ILE A 9 -10.15 15.67 -22.10
C ILE A 9 -11.47 15.22 -21.45
N TYR A 10 -12.58 15.23 -22.20
CA TYR A 10 -13.90 14.85 -21.69
C TYR A 10 -14.08 13.36 -21.39
N GLN A 11 -13.33 12.48 -22.06
CA GLN A 11 -13.38 11.03 -21.79
C GLN A 11 -12.61 10.65 -20.51
N MET A 12 -11.49 11.32 -20.24
CA MET A 12 -10.73 11.11 -19.01
C MET A 12 -11.48 11.58 -17.75
N GLU A 13 -12.33 12.60 -17.83
CA GLU A 13 -13.15 13.07 -16.69
C GLU A 13 -14.16 12.03 -16.16
N LYS A 14 -14.37 10.91 -16.86
CA LYS A 14 -15.34 9.87 -16.45
C LYS A 14 -14.75 8.67 -15.73
N ILE A 15 -13.46 8.39 -15.89
CA ILE A 15 -12.84 7.22 -15.26
C ILE A 15 -12.67 7.54 -13.77
N LYS A 16 -13.34 6.76 -12.92
CA LYS A 16 -13.22 6.91 -11.47
C LYS A 16 -12.23 5.89 -10.94
N PHE A 17 -11.29 6.33 -10.13
CA PHE A 17 -10.42 5.42 -9.39
C PHE A 17 -11.14 4.86 -8.17
N SER A 18 -10.80 3.63 -7.78
CA SER A 18 -11.44 2.95 -6.67
C SER A 18 -10.48 2.05 -5.90
N LYS A 19 -10.76 1.92 -4.60
CA LYS A 19 -10.20 0.91 -3.70
C LYS A 19 -11.18 -0.27 -3.71
N ILE A 20 -10.76 -1.39 -4.26
CA ILE A 20 -11.61 -2.53 -4.61
C ILE A 20 -11.35 -3.68 -3.63
N ASP A 21 -12.41 -4.16 -3.00
CA ASP A 21 -12.41 -5.36 -2.16
C ASP A 21 -12.82 -6.58 -3.00
N PHE A 22 -11.89 -7.51 -3.21
CA PHE A 22 -12.15 -8.77 -3.90
C PHE A 22 -12.41 -9.95 -2.94
N SER A 23 -12.52 -9.72 -1.64
CA SER A 23 -12.79 -10.77 -0.64
C SER A 23 -14.24 -11.29 -0.68
N TYR A 24 -15.15 -10.61 -1.39
CA TYR A 24 -16.57 -10.97 -1.52
C TYR A 24 -17.23 -11.34 -0.16
N SER A 25 -16.85 -10.65 0.92
CA SER A 25 -17.35 -10.90 2.30
C SER A 25 -17.01 -12.27 2.89
N THR A 26 -15.99 -12.95 2.35
CA THR A 26 -15.55 -14.27 2.84
C THR A 26 -14.42 -14.19 3.87
N LEU A 27 -13.74 -13.05 3.97
CA LEU A 27 -12.64 -12.82 4.91
C LEU A 27 -13.08 -11.91 6.08
N PRO A 28 -12.51 -12.11 7.28
CA PRO A 28 -12.57 -11.14 8.38
C PRO A 28 -12.10 -9.75 7.92
N GLU A 29 -12.65 -8.67 8.49
CA GLU A 29 -12.39 -7.29 8.07
C GLU A 29 -10.90 -6.90 8.16
N ASP A 30 -10.19 -7.47 9.13
CA ASP A 30 -8.74 -7.32 9.34
C ASP A 30 -7.86 -8.11 8.36
N GLU A 31 -8.44 -9.01 7.57
CA GLU A 31 -7.75 -9.79 6.54
C GLU A 31 -8.04 -9.30 5.11
N ILE A 32 -8.89 -8.27 4.95
CA ILE A 32 -9.27 -7.76 3.63
C ILE A 32 -8.09 -7.04 2.97
N ILE A 33 -7.60 -7.62 1.87
CA ILE A 33 -6.61 -7.01 0.99
C ILE A 33 -7.35 -6.26 -0.12
N TYR A 34 -7.07 -4.96 -0.23
CA TYR A 34 -7.66 -4.12 -1.26
C TYR A 34 -6.74 -3.99 -2.46
N ALA A 35 -7.33 -4.09 -3.65
CA ALA A 35 -6.69 -3.71 -4.89
C ALA A 35 -7.00 -2.25 -5.22
N TYR A 36 -6.05 -1.57 -5.87
CA TYR A 36 -6.21 -0.20 -6.32
C TYR A 36 -6.30 -0.17 -7.84
N GLY A 37 -7.32 0.50 -8.38
CA GLY A 37 -7.54 0.54 -9.82
C GLY A 37 -8.65 1.49 -10.20
N VAL A 38 -9.46 1.08 -11.16
CA VAL A 38 -10.60 1.86 -11.68
C VAL A 38 -11.92 1.20 -11.30
N ASP A 39 -12.94 2.01 -11.02
CA ASP A 39 -14.31 1.55 -10.82
C ASP A 39 -14.85 0.97 -12.13
N TYR A 40 -15.20 -0.32 -12.14
CA TYR A 40 -15.70 -1.01 -13.31
C TYR A 40 -16.89 -0.27 -13.93
N ASP A 41 -17.83 0.22 -13.12
CA ASP A 41 -19.05 0.85 -13.60
C ASP A 41 -18.83 2.26 -14.17
N SER A 42 -17.67 2.86 -13.88
CA SER A 42 -17.25 4.13 -14.50
C SER A 42 -16.75 3.97 -15.94
N LEU A 43 -16.36 2.74 -16.33
CA LEU A 43 -15.81 2.44 -17.65
C LEU A 43 -16.91 2.18 -18.67
N ASP A 44 -16.77 2.77 -19.86
CA ASP A 44 -17.58 2.38 -21.01
C ASP A 44 -17.22 0.97 -21.52
N LYS A 45 -18.03 0.44 -22.44
CA LYS A 45 -17.86 -0.92 -22.96
C LYS A 45 -16.49 -1.15 -23.62
N LYS A 46 -15.91 -0.13 -24.25
CA LYS A 46 -14.62 -0.23 -24.95
C LYS A 46 -13.47 -0.37 -23.95
N HIS A 47 -13.56 0.28 -22.79
CA HIS A 47 -12.48 0.36 -21.82
C HIS A 47 -12.59 -0.66 -20.67
N LYS A 48 -13.52 -1.63 -20.72
CA LYS A 48 -13.75 -2.56 -19.60
C LYS A 48 -12.51 -3.38 -19.22
N SER A 49 -11.63 -3.69 -20.17
CA SER A 49 -10.35 -4.38 -19.91
C SER A 49 -9.43 -3.58 -18.98
N LEU A 50 -9.54 -2.24 -18.94
CA LEU A 50 -8.77 -1.40 -18.01
C LEU A 50 -9.04 -1.75 -16.53
N PHE A 51 -10.17 -2.38 -16.21
CA PHE A 51 -10.43 -2.87 -14.85
C PHE A 51 -9.34 -3.84 -14.36
N GLN A 52 -8.64 -4.53 -15.26
CA GLN A 52 -7.52 -5.40 -14.92
C GLN A 52 -6.25 -4.65 -14.49
N ILE A 53 -6.26 -3.31 -14.48
CA ILE A 53 -5.21 -2.54 -13.81
C ILE A 53 -5.31 -2.66 -12.28
N ALA A 54 -6.43 -3.15 -11.75
CA ALA A 54 -6.64 -3.31 -10.32
C ALA A 54 -5.62 -4.27 -9.72
N TRP A 55 -4.74 -3.77 -8.85
CA TRP A 55 -3.72 -4.55 -8.18
C TRP A 55 -3.45 -4.02 -6.77
N GLN A 56 -3.21 -4.90 -5.81
CA GLN A 56 -2.93 -4.56 -4.41
C GLN A 56 -1.50 -4.01 -4.20
N GLY A 57 -0.58 -4.29 -5.12
CA GLY A 57 0.83 -3.93 -5.00
C GLY A 57 1.22 -2.56 -5.57
N TRP A 58 0.25 -1.74 -6.00
CA TRP A 58 0.55 -0.41 -6.51
C TRP A 58 1.23 0.47 -5.45
N THR A 59 2.29 1.15 -5.87
CA THR A 59 2.98 2.18 -5.08
C THR A 59 3.12 3.45 -5.91
N VAL A 60 3.37 4.59 -5.25
CA VAL A 60 3.64 5.86 -5.95
C VAL A 60 4.90 5.72 -6.83
N GLU A 61 5.90 5.00 -6.31
CA GLU A 61 7.18 4.73 -6.97
C GLU A 61 7.01 3.88 -8.23
N GLU A 62 6.19 2.82 -8.17
CA GLU A 62 5.93 1.95 -9.32
C GLU A 62 5.23 2.74 -10.45
N VAL A 63 4.20 3.51 -10.10
CA VAL A 63 3.49 4.36 -11.08
C VAL A 63 4.43 5.42 -11.67
N GLN A 64 5.27 6.04 -10.83
CA GLN A 64 6.27 7.01 -11.29
C GLN A 64 7.31 6.38 -12.22
N MET A 65 7.78 5.17 -11.92
CA MET A 65 8.72 4.43 -12.78
C MET A 65 8.11 4.20 -14.18
N ILE A 66 6.83 3.81 -14.26
CA ILE A 66 6.15 3.62 -15.54
C ILE A 66 6.10 4.93 -16.32
N ILE A 67 5.72 6.04 -15.65
CA ILE A 67 5.69 7.37 -16.27
C ILE A 67 7.07 7.77 -16.79
N ASP A 68 8.12 7.60 -15.99
CA ASP A 68 9.48 8.01 -16.34
C ASP A 68 10.04 7.18 -17.50
N LYS A 69 9.88 5.85 -17.46
CA LYS A 69 10.26 4.96 -18.57
C LYS A 69 9.55 5.35 -19.86
N SER A 70 8.23 5.56 -19.80
CA SER A 70 7.41 5.98 -20.94
C SER A 70 7.86 7.33 -21.51
N LYS A 71 8.19 8.29 -20.63
CA LYS A 71 8.71 9.60 -21.05
C LYS A 71 10.10 9.51 -21.66
N SER A 72 10.92 8.55 -21.24
CA SER A 72 12.30 8.34 -21.73
C SER A 72 12.42 7.66 -23.10
N LEU A 73 11.34 7.06 -23.62
CA LEU A 73 11.34 6.37 -24.93
C LEU A 73 11.77 7.31 -26.08
N THR A 74 12.55 6.77 -27.03
CA THR A 74 13.02 7.49 -28.21
C THR A 74 12.76 6.72 -29.50
N GLY A 75 12.53 7.42 -30.62
CA GLY A 75 12.33 6.77 -31.92
C GLY A 75 11.21 5.72 -31.88
N ASN A 76 11.57 4.47 -32.18
CA ASN A 76 10.64 3.32 -32.25
C ASN A 76 10.75 2.42 -31.00
N ASP A 77 11.25 2.93 -29.88
CA ASP A 77 11.32 2.18 -28.63
C ASP A 77 9.90 1.87 -28.12
N ILE A 78 9.70 0.63 -27.66
CA ILE A 78 8.46 0.17 -27.05
C ILE A 78 8.77 -0.25 -25.61
N TYR A 79 7.91 0.16 -24.67
CA TYR A 79 7.92 -0.31 -23.30
C TYR A 79 6.66 -1.11 -22.98
N ASP A 80 6.84 -2.41 -22.74
CA ASP A 80 5.76 -3.27 -22.30
C ASP A 80 5.76 -3.36 -20.76
N TYR A 81 4.61 -3.09 -20.17
CA TYR A 81 4.36 -3.26 -18.75
C TYR A 81 3.22 -4.25 -18.53
N VAL A 82 3.52 -5.33 -17.82
CA VAL A 82 2.53 -6.33 -17.41
C VAL A 82 2.13 -6.01 -15.97
N VAL A 83 0.83 -5.76 -15.75
CA VAL A 83 0.32 -5.51 -14.40
C VAL A 83 0.44 -6.81 -13.59
N PRO A 84 1.19 -6.83 -12.47
CA PRO A 84 1.44 -8.08 -11.77
C PRO A 84 0.17 -8.71 -11.21
N GLY A 85 0.07 -10.04 -11.34
CA GLY A 85 -1.08 -10.80 -10.86
C GLY A 85 -2.36 -10.58 -11.66
N THR A 86 -2.29 -9.90 -12.81
CA THR A 86 -3.40 -9.75 -13.75
C THR A 86 -2.95 -10.09 -15.16
N GLU A 87 -3.90 -10.20 -16.08
CA GLU A 87 -3.66 -10.53 -17.48
C GLU A 87 -3.57 -9.26 -18.34
N LEU A 88 -3.38 -8.08 -17.74
CA LEU A 88 -3.28 -6.81 -18.46
C LEU A 88 -1.84 -6.50 -18.85
N THR A 89 -1.60 -6.36 -20.14
CA THR A 89 -0.36 -5.79 -20.68
C THR A 89 -0.64 -4.42 -21.29
N ILE A 90 0.22 -3.46 -20.98
CA ILE A 90 0.21 -2.11 -21.53
C ILE A 90 1.47 -1.96 -22.37
N SER A 91 1.31 -1.85 -23.68
CA SER A 91 2.41 -1.63 -24.62
C SER A 91 2.46 -0.16 -24.99
N ILE A 92 3.59 0.50 -24.72
CA ILE A 92 3.72 1.95 -24.73
C ILE A 92 4.78 2.36 -25.75
N ASP A 93 4.39 3.17 -26.73
CA ASP A 93 5.29 3.95 -27.56
C ASP A 93 4.88 5.43 -27.60
N LYS A 94 5.60 6.27 -28.37
CA LYS A 94 5.33 7.72 -28.43
C LYS A 94 4.10 8.09 -29.28
N GLU A 95 3.67 7.21 -30.17
CA GLU A 95 2.52 7.42 -31.06
C GLU A 95 1.23 6.93 -30.42
N CYS A 96 1.25 5.74 -29.83
CA CYS A 96 0.10 5.11 -29.17
C CYS A 96 0.47 4.28 -27.94
N VAL A 97 -0.55 4.00 -27.13
CA VAL A 97 -0.48 3.08 -26.00
C VAL A 97 -1.59 2.07 -26.16
N CYS A 98 -1.24 0.79 -26.28
CA CYS A 98 -2.15 -0.31 -26.51
C CYS A 98 -2.33 -1.14 -25.25
N PHE A 99 -3.58 -1.55 -24.98
CA PHE A 99 -3.95 -2.34 -23.81
C PHE A 99 -4.46 -3.70 -24.26
N PHE A 100 -3.89 -4.76 -23.68
CA PHE A 100 -4.20 -6.15 -23.99
C PHE A 100 -4.61 -6.88 -22.71
N ASP A 101 -5.85 -7.34 -22.64
CA ASP A 101 -6.37 -8.26 -21.62
C ASP A 101 -6.33 -9.69 -22.19
N TRP A 102 -5.29 -10.44 -21.80
CA TRP A 102 -5.02 -11.78 -22.31
C TRP A 102 -6.05 -12.84 -21.89
N ARG A 103 -7.08 -12.46 -21.11
CA ARG A 103 -8.24 -13.33 -20.89
C ARG A 103 -9.15 -13.38 -22.11
N THR A 104 -9.03 -12.42 -23.02
CA THR A 104 -9.74 -12.44 -24.30
C THR A 104 -8.86 -13.13 -25.35
N ALA A 105 -9.46 -13.99 -26.19
CA ALA A 105 -8.74 -14.78 -27.18
C ALA A 105 -8.34 -13.96 -28.44
N GLN A 106 -8.23 -12.64 -28.32
CA GLN A 106 -8.06 -11.72 -29.44
C GLN A 106 -6.56 -11.45 -29.67
N GLU A 107 -6.12 -11.42 -30.93
CA GLU A 107 -4.74 -11.07 -31.30
C GLU A 107 -4.52 -9.55 -31.36
N GLU A 108 -5.60 -8.76 -31.35
CA GLU A 108 -5.59 -7.30 -31.42
C GLU A 108 -5.73 -6.67 -30.03
N GLU A 109 -5.35 -5.40 -29.88
CA GLU A 109 -5.52 -4.67 -28.62
C GLU A 109 -7.01 -4.47 -28.29
N ASP A 110 -7.38 -4.57 -27.01
CA ASP A 110 -8.76 -4.30 -26.57
C ASP A 110 -9.13 -2.83 -26.79
N PHE A 111 -8.17 -1.94 -26.51
CA PHE A 111 -8.26 -0.54 -26.85
C PHE A 111 -6.87 0.11 -26.86
N ASN A 112 -6.82 1.30 -27.45
CA ASN A 112 -5.65 2.16 -27.44
C ASN A 112 -5.99 3.57 -26.97
N TRP A 113 -4.96 4.25 -26.48
CA TRP A 113 -4.94 5.66 -26.13
C TRP A 113 -3.77 6.36 -26.81
N THR A 114 -3.86 7.68 -26.92
CA THR A 114 -2.69 8.49 -27.23
C THR A 114 -1.72 8.49 -26.04
N PHE A 115 -0.43 8.68 -26.32
CA PHE A 115 0.60 8.79 -25.26
C PHE A 115 0.22 9.80 -24.17
N ASN A 116 -0.32 10.97 -24.55
CA ASN A 116 -0.71 12.01 -23.59
C ASN A 116 -1.92 11.60 -22.72
N GLU A 117 -2.88 10.87 -23.27
CA GLU A 117 -4.00 10.33 -22.48
C GLU A 117 -3.50 9.34 -21.44
N PHE A 118 -2.60 8.43 -21.84
CA PHE A 118 -1.98 7.49 -20.92
C PHE A 118 -1.19 8.19 -19.82
N ILE A 119 -0.33 9.16 -20.15
CA ILE A 119 0.44 9.90 -19.15
C ILE A 119 -0.49 10.65 -18.18
N ASN A 120 -1.51 11.34 -18.69
CA ASN A 120 -2.47 12.03 -17.83
C ASN A 120 -3.19 11.04 -16.90
N PHE A 121 -3.56 9.86 -17.40
CA PHE A 121 -4.19 8.81 -16.61
C PHE A 121 -3.26 8.33 -15.51
N MET A 122 -1.99 8.04 -15.83
CA MET A 122 -1.01 7.56 -14.86
C MET A 122 -0.69 8.60 -13.79
N GLU A 123 -0.59 9.89 -14.14
CA GLU A 123 -0.40 10.97 -13.15
C GLU A 123 -1.61 11.08 -12.21
N ALA A 124 -2.84 11.03 -12.75
CA ALA A 124 -4.06 11.06 -11.95
C ALA A 124 -4.20 9.79 -11.08
N PHE A 125 -3.78 8.63 -11.59
CA PHE A 125 -3.76 7.38 -10.85
C PHE A 125 -2.73 7.43 -9.72
N LYS A 126 -1.53 7.95 -9.96
CA LYS A 126 -0.50 8.21 -8.93
C LYS A 126 -1.04 9.08 -7.79
N ASP A 127 -1.75 10.14 -8.15
CA ASP A 127 -2.40 11.01 -7.16
C ASP A 127 -3.46 10.26 -6.35
N PHE A 128 -4.27 9.41 -6.99
CA PHE A 128 -5.22 8.54 -6.29
C PHE A 128 -4.52 7.57 -5.33
N ILE A 129 -3.49 6.86 -5.80
CA ILE A 129 -2.65 5.95 -5.03
C ILE A 129 -2.09 6.66 -3.79
N SER A 130 -1.48 7.84 -3.96
CA SER A 130 -0.92 8.62 -2.85
C SER A 130 -1.92 9.01 -1.75
N LYS A 131 -3.21 9.16 -2.10
CA LYS A 131 -4.29 9.56 -1.19
C LYS A 131 -5.01 8.39 -0.54
N ASN A 132 -4.89 7.18 -1.09
CA ASN A 132 -5.72 6.02 -0.74
C ASN A 132 -4.93 4.78 -0.32
N LEU A 133 -3.62 4.72 -0.57
CA LEU A 133 -2.76 3.80 0.19
C LEU A 133 -2.87 4.16 1.67
N PRO A 134 -3.01 3.18 2.57
CA PRO A 134 -2.75 3.44 3.98
C PRO A 134 -1.39 4.12 4.04
N ASN A 135 -1.34 5.30 4.66
CA ASN A 135 -0.09 6.04 4.72
C ASN A 135 0.98 5.12 5.33
N THR A 136 2.24 5.31 4.99
CA THR A 136 3.34 4.41 5.40
C THR A 136 3.37 4.12 6.90
N LYS A 137 2.81 5.04 7.71
CA LYS A 137 2.63 4.90 9.16
C LYS A 137 1.54 3.89 9.53
N GLU A 138 0.39 3.90 8.85
CA GLU A 138 -0.68 2.92 9.03
C GLU A 138 -0.20 1.52 8.64
N GLN A 139 0.58 1.39 7.57
CA GLN A 139 1.20 0.12 7.18
C GLN A 139 2.18 -0.39 8.25
N ALA A 140 3.01 0.49 8.82
CA ALA A 140 3.90 0.13 9.93
C ALA A 140 3.12 -0.33 11.17
N ILE A 141 1.99 0.32 11.49
CA ILE A 141 1.10 -0.08 12.58
C ILE A 141 0.49 -1.46 12.30
N GLU A 142 0.02 -1.72 11.08
CA GLU A 142 -0.60 -2.99 10.73
C GLU A 142 0.43 -4.14 10.73
N ASN A 143 1.63 -3.90 10.20
CA ASN A 143 2.74 -4.84 10.29
C ASN A 143 3.09 -5.17 11.75
N LEU A 144 3.02 -4.18 12.65
CA LEU A 144 3.23 -4.40 14.08
C LEU A 144 2.14 -5.28 14.69
N LYS A 145 0.86 -5.03 14.40
CA LYS A 145 -0.25 -5.87 14.89
C LYS A 145 -0.11 -7.31 14.43
N ASN A 146 0.16 -7.52 13.15
CA ASN A 146 0.40 -8.84 12.56
C ASN A 146 1.56 -9.57 13.25
N TRP A 147 2.66 -8.85 13.50
CA TRP A 147 3.79 -9.40 14.22
C TRP A 147 3.46 -9.78 15.67
N ILE A 148 2.76 -8.90 16.41
CA ILE A 148 2.34 -9.15 17.80
C ILE A 148 1.48 -10.41 17.88
N ASN A 149 0.49 -10.53 16.99
CA ASN A 149 -0.40 -11.69 16.93
C ASN A 149 0.35 -12.98 16.58
N LYS A 150 1.32 -12.90 15.66
CA LYS A 150 2.11 -14.05 15.22
C LYS A 150 3.06 -14.57 16.29
N ILE A 151 3.80 -13.68 16.96
CA ILE A 151 4.83 -14.08 17.93
C ILE A 151 4.22 -14.37 19.31
N ASN A 152 3.13 -13.67 19.67
CA ASN A 152 2.35 -13.92 20.89
C ASN A 152 3.16 -13.89 22.20
N ILE A 153 4.19 -13.06 22.28
CA ILE A 153 5.02 -12.85 23.50
C ILE A 153 4.68 -11.56 24.25
N ILE A 154 4.00 -10.62 23.58
CA ILE A 154 3.52 -9.37 24.15
C ILE A 154 2.10 -9.12 23.65
N SER A 155 1.35 -8.31 24.39
CA SER A 155 0.05 -7.80 23.96
C SER A 155 0.00 -6.30 24.23
N TYR A 156 -0.82 -5.57 23.48
CA TYR A 156 -0.94 -4.11 23.59
C TYR A 156 -2.30 -3.67 24.15
N ASP A 157 -2.30 -2.51 24.80
CA ASP A 157 -3.52 -1.89 25.30
C ASP A 157 -4.30 -1.24 24.15
N GLU A 158 -5.42 -1.84 23.80
CA GLU A 158 -6.30 -1.40 22.70
C GLU A 158 -6.91 -0.02 22.96
N GLN A 159 -7.05 0.41 24.22
CA GLN A 159 -7.60 1.74 24.54
C GLN A 159 -6.60 2.86 24.25
N ILE A 160 -5.30 2.56 24.38
CA ILE A 160 -4.21 3.50 24.06
C ILE A 160 -3.87 3.43 22.58
N GLY A 161 -3.90 2.22 22.01
CA GLY A 161 -3.61 1.98 20.61
C GLY A 161 -2.14 2.23 20.24
N PHE A 162 -1.93 2.55 18.96
CA PHE A 162 -0.62 2.80 18.37
C PHE A 162 -0.50 4.24 17.90
N ASN A 163 0.69 4.82 18.07
CA ASN A 163 1.03 6.10 17.48
C ASN A 163 2.34 5.99 16.72
N CYS A 164 2.30 6.22 15.41
CA CYS A 164 3.46 6.17 14.54
C CYS A 164 3.97 7.58 14.22
N TRP A 165 5.25 7.81 14.48
CA TRP A 165 5.90 9.09 14.26
C TRP A 165 6.26 9.29 12.78
N ASP A 166 6.60 10.53 12.41
CA ASP A 166 7.20 10.79 11.09
C ASP A 166 8.53 10.06 10.95
N LYS A 167 8.92 9.77 9.70
CA LYS A 167 10.20 9.12 9.44
C LYS A 167 11.33 10.01 9.94
N GLU A 168 12.31 9.40 10.58
CA GLU A 168 13.49 10.09 11.09
C GLU A 168 14.76 9.29 10.80
N LEU A 169 15.86 10.01 10.58
CA LEU A 169 17.18 9.40 10.48
C LEU A 169 17.69 9.13 11.89
N ARG A 170 17.95 7.86 12.21
CA ARG A 170 18.31 7.45 13.58
C ARG A 170 19.47 6.46 13.58
N GLU A 171 20.33 6.57 14.59
CA GLU A 171 21.30 5.53 14.91
C GLU A 171 20.59 4.37 15.61
N LEU A 172 20.63 3.20 14.99
CA LEU A 172 20.05 1.96 15.49
C LEU A 172 20.95 1.35 16.56
N ARG A 173 20.43 0.38 17.29
CA ARG A 173 21.15 -0.31 18.37
C ARG A 173 22.46 -0.99 17.92
N ASP A 174 22.58 -1.34 16.64
CA ASP A 174 23.78 -1.94 16.05
C ASP A 174 24.83 -0.89 15.62
N GLY A 175 24.59 0.39 15.94
CA GLY A 175 25.44 1.52 15.59
C GLY A 175 25.27 2.02 14.15
N LYS A 176 24.36 1.42 13.35
CA LYS A 176 24.12 1.88 11.98
C LYS A 176 23.06 2.97 11.95
N THR A 177 23.29 4.00 11.15
CA THR A 177 22.29 5.04 10.88
C THR A 177 21.34 4.61 9.77
N LYS A 178 20.03 4.71 9.99
CA LYS A 178 18.98 4.37 9.01
C LYS A 178 17.78 5.31 9.13
N GLU A 179 17.09 5.58 8.02
CA GLU A 179 15.76 6.20 8.08
C GLU A 179 14.76 5.15 8.59
N VAL A 180 13.98 5.51 9.61
CA VAL A 180 13.03 4.61 10.26
C VAL A 180 11.68 5.28 10.54
N TYR A 181 10.63 4.47 10.59
CA TYR A 181 9.41 4.80 11.31
C TYR A 181 9.46 4.24 12.72
N VAL A 182 8.94 4.99 13.69
CA VAL A 182 8.83 4.56 15.09
C VAL A 182 7.37 4.48 15.47
N VAL A 183 6.92 3.28 15.84
CA VAL A 183 5.56 3.03 16.33
C VAL A 183 5.61 2.86 17.84
N SER A 184 4.96 3.76 18.56
CA SER A 184 4.83 3.73 20.02
C SER A 184 3.51 3.09 20.44
N PHE A 185 3.55 2.26 21.49
CA PHE A 185 2.37 1.61 22.09
C PHE A 185 2.62 1.27 23.56
N LYS A 186 1.56 0.95 24.30
CA LYS A 186 1.66 0.45 25.68
C LYS A 186 1.25 -1.02 25.71
N THR A 187 1.98 -1.86 26.44
CA THR A 187 1.56 -3.25 26.66
C THR A 187 0.32 -3.32 27.54
N LYS A 188 -0.46 -4.41 27.47
CA LYS A 188 -1.55 -4.62 28.44
C LYS A 188 -0.98 -4.67 29.85
N SER A 189 -1.69 -4.05 30.80
CA SER A 189 -1.39 -4.24 32.23
C SER A 189 -1.80 -5.65 32.65
N THR A 190 -0.99 -6.28 33.50
CA THR A 190 -1.17 -7.69 33.89
C THR A 190 -1.13 -7.86 35.41
N ASN A 191 -1.40 -9.07 35.89
CA ASN A 191 -1.31 -9.45 37.31
C ASN A 191 -2.15 -8.57 38.24
N LEU A 192 -3.44 -8.40 37.93
CA LEU A 192 -4.41 -7.79 38.84
C LEU A 192 -4.77 -8.81 39.93
N GLU A 193 -4.22 -8.64 41.13
CA GLU A 193 -4.63 -9.40 42.30
C GLU A 193 -5.51 -8.55 43.18
N TYR A 194 -6.58 -9.15 43.72
CA TYR A 194 -7.52 -8.52 44.62
C TYR A 194 -7.45 -9.18 45.99
N ASP A 195 -7.60 -8.39 47.06
CA ASP A 195 -7.84 -8.93 48.39
C ASP A 195 -9.28 -9.45 48.57
N GLU A 196 -9.57 -10.00 49.74
CA GLU A 196 -10.90 -10.49 50.12
C GLU A 196 -12.00 -9.40 50.13
N TYR A 197 -11.62 -8.12 50.08
CA TYR A 197 -12.52 -6.97 50.03
C TYR A 197 -12.65 -6.39 48.60
N GLY A 198 -12.04 -7.02 47.60
CA GLY A 198 -12.08 -6.57 46.21
C GLY A 198 -11.17 -5.37 45.91
N LYS A 199 -10.17 -5.09 46.77
CA LYS A 199 -9.17 -4.04 46.52
C LYS A 199 -7.95 -4.61 45.82
N ILE A 200 -7.43 -3.89 44.82
CA ILE A 200 -6.21 -4.28 44.10
C ILE A 200 -5.01 -4.28 45.06
N ILE A 201 -4.34 -5.41 45.19
CA ILE A 201 -3.13 -5.60 46.02
C ILE A 201 -1.87 -5.86 45.20
N SER A 202 -2.01 -6.26 43.93
CA SER A 202 -0.91 -6.38 42.98
C SER A 202 -1.37 -5.94 41.60
N PHE A 203 -0.50 -5.23 40.89
CA PHE A 203 -0.76 -4.72 39.55
C PHE A 203 0.58 -4.49 38.85
N PHE A 204 0.77 -5.12 37.69
CA PHE A 204 1.88 -4.80 36.80
C PHE A 204 1.38 -3.86 35.72
N GLU A 205 1.77 -2.60 35.84
CA GLU A 205 1.42 -1.59 34.86
C GLU A 205 2.03 -1.94 33.49
N GLY A 206 1.21 -1.80 32.45
CA GLY A 206 1.67 -1.88 31.07
C GLY A 206 2.86 -0.96 30.80
N MET A 207 3.80 -1.41 29.98
CA MET A 207 5.02 -0.68 29.68
C MET A 207 4.93 -0.04 28.30
N TYR A 208 5.49 1.16 28.15
CA TYR A 208 5.66 1.76 26.83
C TYR A 208 6.76 1.04 26.04
N CYS A 209 6.43 0.76 24.79
CA CYS A 209 7.28 0.10 23.81
C CYS A 209 7.38 0.97 22.55
N PHE A 210 8.51 0.84 21.86
CA PHE A 210 8.81 1.53 20.62
C PHE A 210 9.30 0.51 19.58
N ALA A 211 8.47 0.24 18.58
CA ALA A 211 8.82 -0.62 17.46
C ALA A 211 9.47 0.21 16.34
N TYR A 212 10.61 -0.26 15.84
CA TYR A 212 11.38 0.41 14.81
C TYR A 212 11.21 -0.31 13.48
N PHE A 213 10.78 0.42 12.46
CA PHE A 213 10.57 -0.10 11.12
C PHE A 213 11.51 0.56 10.13
N ASP A 214 12.07 -0.21 9.21
CA ASP A 214 12.81 0.34 8.10
C ASP A 214 11.90 1.22 7.23
N ALA A 215 12.30 2.47 6.96
CA ALA A 215 11.43 3.40 6.24
C ALA A 215 11.20 3.05 4.76
N LYS A 216 12.06 2.21 4.16
CA LYS A 216 11.98 1.82 2.75
C LYS A 216 11.16 0.55 2.54
N THR A 217 11.32 -0.43 3.42
CA THR A 217 10.79 -1.79 3.29
C THR A 217 9.65 -2.08 4.25
N LEU A 218 9.50 -1.26 5.30
CA LEU A 218 8.54 -1.44 6.39
C LEU A 218 8.69 -2.78 7.14
N GLU A 219 9.88 -3.37 7.06
CA GLU A 219 10.24 -4.51 7.88
C GLU A 219 10.48 -4.04 9.33
N LEU A 220 9.92 -4.78 10.29
CA LEU A 220 10.21 -4.59 11.70
C LEU A 220 11.69 -4.92 11.94
N LEU A 221 12.40 -4.01 12.59
CA LEU A 221 13.81 -4.16 12.92
C LEU A 221 13.98 -4.73 14.34
N TYR A 222 13.29 -4.15 15.31
CA TYR A 222 13.23 -4.58 16.71
C TYR A 222 12.19 -3.76 17.47
N ILE A 223 11.84 -4.19 18.69
CA ILE A 223 11.05 -3.42 19.65
C ILE A 223 11.92 -3.06 20.84
N SER A 224 11.99 -1.77 21.18
CA SER A 224 12.64 -1.30 22.40
C SER A 224 11.60 -1.16 23.52
N LYS A 225 11.98 -1.59 24.73
CA LYS A 225 11.25 -1.39 25.97
C LYS A 225 12.22 -0.90 27.05
N LYS A 226 11.70 -0.41 28.17
CA LYS A 226 12.52 0.06 29.31
C LYS A 226 13.55 -0.97 29.79
N ALA A 227 13.25 -2.26 29.67
CA ALA A 227 14.10 -3.35 30.16
C ALA A 227 14.99 -4.00 29.09
N GLY A 228 15.07 -3.45 27.87
CA GLY A 228 15.89 -4.01 26.78
C GLY A 228 15.21 -3.98 25.43
N TYR A 229 15.54 -4.96 24.59
CA TYR A 229 15.04 -5.07 23.23
C TYR A 229 14.27 -6.37 23.04
N ILE A 230 13.51 -6.44 21.96
CA ILE A 230 12.88 -7.65 21.46
C ILE A 230 13.22 -7.73 19.99
N GLU A 231 13.85 -8.83 19.58
CA GLU A 231 14.17 -9.11 18.19
C GLU A 231 12.93 -9.46 17.38
N VAL A 232 13.07 -9.44 16.05
CA VAL A 232 12.00 -9.81 15.11
C VAL A 232 11.53 -11.27 15.30
N ASP A 233 12.39 -12.15 15.80
CA ASP A 233 12.03 -13.54 16.11
C ASP A 233 11.39 -13.71 17.50
N GLY A 234 11.31 -12.63 18.29
CA GLY A 234 10.74 -12.61 19.63
C GLY A 234 11.74 -12.85 20.77
N SER A 235 13.04 -13.03 20.47
CA SER A 235 14.08 -13.13 21.50
C SER A 235 14.37 -11.79 22.20
N TYR A 236 14.94 -11.84 23.41
CA TYR A 236 15.25 -10.69 24.28
C TYR A 236 16.74 -10.35 24.32
#